data_AF-A0A9E0G8Z0-F1
#
_entry.id   AF-A0A9E0G8Z0-F1
#
_cell.length_a   1.000
_cell.length_b   1.000
_cell.length_c   1.000
_cell.angle_alpha   90.00
_cell.angle_beta   90.00
_cell.angle_gamma   90.00
#
_symmetry.space_group_name_H-M   'P 1'
#
loop_
_entity.id
_entity.type
_entity.pdbx_description
1 polymer ?
#
loop_
_entity_poly.entity_id
_entity_poly.type
_entity_poly.pdbx_seq_one_letter_code
_entity_poly.pdbx_strand_id
1 'polypeptide(L)'
;MQVQPVVNAVQAALAAQGPLAGGDVAVEEALDHLVRALAPALRQAALELAEQAACEVRAQLPDRTVDLVLLDGDPTLRITEQAAVVDAGPAEDLDARITLRVSPTLKTLIEDAAETAGASVNGWVLDALAKRARKVAPGQGFSVTHSFDL
;
A
#
# COMPACT_ATOMS: atom_id res chain seq x y z
N MET A 1 -8.94 -3.97 8.74
CA MET A 1 -10.03 -4.96 8.64
C MET A 1 -10.11 -5.62 10.00
N GLN A 2 -11.28 -5.68 10.65
CA GLN A 2 -11.33 -6.26 12.00
C GLN A 2 -11.51 -7.78 11.91
N VAL A 3 -10.40 -8.50 11.79
CA VAL A 3 -10.39 -9.96 11.64
C VAL A 3 -10.52 -10.66 13.00
N GLN A 4 -9.92 -10.08 14.04
CA GLN A 4 -9.93 -10.65 15.37
C GLN A 4 -11.34 -10.84 15.97
N PRO A 5 -12.28 -9.88 15.83
CA PRO A 5 -13.65 -10.09 16.28
C PRO A 5 -14.36 -11.26 15.60
N VAL A 6 -14.09 -11.51 14.31
CA VAL A 6 -14.69 -12.63 13.56
C VAL A 6 -14.15 -13.97 14.07
N VAL A 7 -12.83 -14.07 14.24
CA VAL A 7 -12.18 -15.25 14.81
C VAL A 7 -12.72 -15.54 16.22
N ASN A 8 -12.83 -14.51 17.05
CA ASN A 8 -13.38 -14.63 18.40
C ASN A 8 -14.85 -15.08 18.39
N ALA A 9 -15.66 -14.55 17.47
CA ALA A 9 -17.06 -14.94 17.33
C ALA A 9 -17.22 -16.42 16.94
N VAL A 10 -16.38 -16.93 16.02
CA VAL A 10 -16.39 -18.34 15.63
C VAL A 10 -15.96 -19.24 16.78
N GLN A 11 -14.91 -18.87 17.53
CA GLN A 11 -14.47 -19.62 18.71
C GLN A 11 -15.54 -19.63 19.80
N ALA A 12 -16.18 -18.50 20.06
CA ALA A 12 -17.27 -18.40 21.02
C ALA A 12 -18.49 -19.24 20.59
N ALA A 13 -18.83 -19.25 19.30
CA ALA A 13 -19.91 -20.05 18.76
C ALA A 13 -19.64 -21.56 18.91
N LEU A 14 -18.39 -22.00 18.69
CA LEU A 14 -17.95 -23.38 18.91
C LEU A 14 -18.01 -23.76 20.39
N ALA A 15 -17.50 -22.91 21.28
CA ALA A 15 -17.54 -23.14 22.73
C ALA A 15 -18.98 -23.21 23.27
N ALA A 16 -19.89 -22.38 22.72
CA ALA A 16 -21.30 -22.40 23.07
C ALA A 16 -22.04 -23.70 22.70
N GLN A 17 -21.41 -24.61 21.94
CA GLN A 17 -21.98 -25.92 21.64
C GLN A 17 -21.79 -26.93 22.79
N GLY A 18 -20.95 -26.67 23.79
CA GLY A 18 -20.71 -27.57 24.94
C GLY A 18 -21.97 -28.09 25.63
N PRO A 19 -22.97 -27.24 25.95
CA PRO A 19 -24.22 -27.68 26.56
C PRO A 19 -25.05 -28.68 25.75
N LEU A 20 -24.83 -28.80 24.42
CA LEU A 20 -25.47 -29.82 23.60
C LEU A 20 -25.03 -31.25 23.95
N ALA A 21 -23.93 -31.40 24.68
CA ALA A 21 -23.43 -32.69 25.18
C ALA A 21 -24.23 -33.23 26.37
N GLY A 22 -25.27 -32.52 26.84
CA GLY A 22 -26.09 -32.98 27.96
C GLY A 22 -25.38 -32.98 29.32
N GLY A 23 -24.31 -32.18 29.48
CA GLY A 23 -23.53 -32.06 30.71
C GLY A 23 -22.43 -33.10 30.89
N ASP A 24 -22.02 -33.79 29.81
CA ASP A 24 -20.85 -34.66 29.84
C ASP A 24 -19.55 -33.86 29.88
N VAL A 25 -18.89 -33.90 31.04
CA VAL A 25 -17.62 -33.19 31.31
C VAL A 25 -16.53 -33.59 30.33
N ALA A 26 -16.46 -34.86 29.90
CA ALA A 26 -15.44 -35.31 28.96
C ALA A 26 -15.61 -34.67 27.57
N VAL A 27 -16.86 -34.43 27.16
CA VAL A 27 -17.17 -33.77 25.88
C VAL A 27 -16.88 -32.27 25.97
N GLU A 28 -17.17 -31.62 27.09
CA GLU A 28 -16.82 -30.22 27.33
C GLU A 28 -15.30 -30.00 27.30
N GLU A 29 -14.53 -30.87 27.94
CA GLU A 29 -13.06 -30.84 27.91
C GLU A 29 -12.51 -31.09 26.51
N ALA A 30 -13.10 -32.04 25.76
CA ALA A 30 -12.70 -32.30 24.38
C ALA A 30 -12.98 -31.10 23.45
N LEU A 31 -14.10 -30.41 23.64
CA LEU A 31 -14.46 -29.20 22.89
C LEU A 31 -13.50 -28.05 23.18
N ASP A 32 -13.16 -27.80 24.45
CA ASP A 32 -12.17 -26.77 24.82
C ASP A 32 -10.79 -27.07 24.22
N HIS A 33 -10.34 -28.33 24.26
CA HIS A 33 -9.11 -28.75 23.58
C HIS A 33 -9.17 -28.52 22.07
N LEU A 34 -10.30 -28.86 21.43
CA LEU A 34 -10.48 -28.67 20.00
C LEU A 34 -10.43 -27.18 19.61
N VAL A 35 -11.13 -26.32 20.34
CA VAL A 35 -11.13 -24.87 20.09
C VAL A 35 -9.72 -24.30 20.22
N ARG A 36 -8.97 -24.69 21.25
CA ARG A 36 -7.56 -24.28 21.44
C ARG A 36 -6.66 -24.79 20.32
N ALA A 37 -6.82 -26.05 19.91
CA ALA A 37 -6.05 -26.65 18.83
C ALA A 37 -6.34 -26.00 17.46
N LEU A 38 -7.59 -25.57 17.22
CA LEU A 38 -8.01 -24.95 15.97
C LEU A 38 -7.65 -23.46 15.89
N ALA A 39 -7.39 -22.80 17.02
CA ALA A 39 -7.14 -21.35 17.06
C ALA A 39 -6.04 -20.85 16.09
N PRO A 40 -4.87 -21.52 15.94
CA PRO A 40 -3.86 -21.11 14.97
C PRO A 40 -4.34 -21.25 13.52
N ALA A 41 -5.02 -22.35 13.18
CA ALA A 41 -5.54 -22.60 11.84
C ALA A 41 -6.62 -21.59 11.45
N LEU A 42 -7.50 -21.24 12.39
CA LEU A 42 -8.54 -20.24 12.16
C LEU A 42 -7.95 -18.84 11.92
N ARG A 43 -6.90 -18.47 12.66
CA ARG A 43 -6.17 -17.21 12.42
C ARG A 43 -5.51 -17.19 11.03
N GLN A 44 -4.87 -18.28 10.64
CA GLN A 44 -4.24 -18.40 9.33
C GLN A 44 -5.27 -18.25 8.19
N ALA A 45 -6.39 -18.99 8.26
CA ALA A 45 -7.45 -18.88 7.27
C ALA A 45 -8.03 -17.47 7.17
N ALA A 46 -8.12 -16.76 8.31
CA ALA A 46 -8.61 -15.39 8.33
C ALA A 46 -7.63 -14.38 7.71
N LEU A 47 -6.31 -14.60 7.82
CA LEU A 47 -5.29 -13.82 7.12
C LEU A 47 -5.31 -14.09 5.61
N GLU A 48 -5.45 -15.34 5.19
CA GLU A 48 -5.58 -15.72 3.77
C GLU A 48 -6.81 -15.05 3.14
N LEU A 49 -7.95 -15.04 3.85
CA LEU A 49 -9.15 -14.34 3.41
C LEU A 49 -8.93 -12.82 3.31
N ALA A 50 -8.20 -12.22 4.26
CA ALA A 50 -7.87 -10.81 4.22
C ALA A 50 -6.95 -10.45 3.03
N GLU A 51 -6.00 -11.33 2.70
CA GLU A 51 -5.12 -11.18 1.54
C GLU A 51 -5.90 -11.29 0.23
N GLN A 52 -6.80 -12.27 0.12
CA GLN A 52 -7.68 -12.39 -1.04
C GLN A 52 -8.54 -11.11 -1.24
N ALA A 53 -9.15 -10.62 -0.16
CA ALA A 53 -9.92 -9.37 -0.20
C ALA A 53 -9.04 -8.16 -0.59
N ALA A 54 -7.79 -8.10 -0.11
CA ALA A 54 -6.85 -7.06 -0.50
C ALA A 54 -6.55 -7.10 -2.01
N CYS A 55 -6.38 -8.29 -2.59
CA CYS A 55 -6.20 -8.49 -4.03
C CYS A 55 -7.41 -8.02 -4.83
N GLU A 56 -8.64 -8.33 -4.39
CA GLU A 56 -9.86 -7.88 -5.04
C GLU A 56 -10.01 -6.35 -5.00
N VAL A 57 -9.68 -5.71 -3.87
CA VAL A 57 -9.68 -4.25 -3.73
C VAL A 57 -8.60 -3.62 -4.62
N ARG A 58 -7.40 -4.22 -4.66
CA ARG A 58 -6.30 -3.78 -5.53
C ARG A 58 -6.70 -3.80 -7.00
N ALA A 59 -7.40 -4.85 -7.44
CA ALA A 59 -7.90 -4.97 -8.82
C ALA A 59 -8.91 -3.87 -9.19
N GLN A 60 -9.60 -3.28 -8.21
CA GLN A 60 -10.57 -2.20 -8.41
C GLN A 60 -9.94 -0.80 -8.35
N LEU A 61 -8.69 -0.68 -7.89
CA LEU A 61 -7.98 0.58 -7.72
C LEU A 61 -6.66 0.57 -8.53
N PRO A 62 -6.72 0.66 -9.86
CA PRO A 62 -5.54 0.48 -10.73
C PRO A 62 -4.49 1.60 -10.62
N ASP A 63 -4.83 2.74 -10.03
CA ASP A 63 -3.94 3.87 -9.75
C ASP A 63 -3.36 3.85 -8.32
N ARG A 64 -3.67 2.82 -7.53
CA ARG A 64 -3.29 2.72 -6.12
C ARG A 64 -2.66 1.37 -5.80
N THR A 65 -1.66 1.40 -4.94
CA THR A 65 -1.13 0.20 -4.31
C THR A 65 -1.90 -0.06 -3.02
N VAL A 66 -2.43 -1.28 -2.89
CA VAL A 66 -3.21 -1.72 -1.72
C VAL A 66 -2.46 -2.85 -1.03
N ASP A 67 -1.83 -2.56 0.10
CA ASP A 67 -1.08 -3.54 0.88
C ASP A 67 -1.89 -4.01 2.09
N LEU A 68 -1.73 -5.29 2.46
CA LEU A 68 -2.15 -5.79 3.75
C LEU A 68 -0.99 -5.65 4.75
N VAL A 69 -1.20 -4.92 5.84
CA VAL A 69 -0.20 -4.72 6.89
C VAL A 69 -0.74 -5.04 8.26
N LEU A 70 0.12 -5.56 9.12
CA LEU A 70 -0.21 -5.83 10.52
C LEU A 70 0.14 -4.59 11.35
N LEU A 71 -0.85 -4.06 12.06
CA LEU A 71 -0.69 -2.98 13.04
C LEU A 71 -1.16 -3.53 14.39
N ASP A 72 -0.28 -3.56 15.39
CA ASP A 72 -0.56 -4.13 16.71
C ASP A 72 -1.10 -5.58 16.66
N GLY A 73 -0.74 -6.33 15.61
CA GLY A 73 -1.20 -7.70 15.38
C GLY A 73 -2.51 -7.81 14.57
N ASP A 74 -3.15 -6.70 14.23
CA ASP A 74 -4.38 -6.66 13.47
C ASP A 74 -4.15 -6.32 11.98
N PRO A 75 -4.71 -7.09 11.03
CA PRO A 75 -4.57 -6.85 9.60
C PRO A 75 -5.35 -5.60 9.13
N THR A 76 -4.65 -4.70 8.46
CA THR A 76 -5.13 -3.41 7.99
C THR A 76 -4.75 -3.20 6.53
N LEU A 77 -5.66 -2.63 5.73
CA LEU A 77 -5.35 -2.25 4.36
C LEU A 77 -4.70 -0.87 4.36
N ARG A 78 -3.49 -0.78 3.80
CA ARG A 78 -2.83 0.49 3.52
C ARG A 78 -2.93 0.77 2.03
N ILE A 79 -3.51 1.92 1.72
CA ILE A 79 -3.67 2.39 0.34
C ILE A 79 -2.69 3.53 0.13
N THR A 80 -1.82 3.39 -0.86
CA THR A 80 -0.86 4.41 -1.28
C THR A 80 -1.05 4.73 -2.76
N GLU A 81 -0.64 5.93 -3.19
CA GLU A 81 -0.63 6.23 -4.62
C GLU A 81 0.32 5.26 -5.31
N GLN A 82 -0.15 4.57 -6.35
CA GLN A 82 0.77 3.81 -7.18
C GLN A 82 1.64 4.83 -7.89
N ALA A 83 2.93 4.88 -7.54
CA ALA A 83 3.88 5.62 -8.35
C ALA A 83 3.71 5.08 -9.77
N ALA A 84 3.36 5.95 -10.71
CA ALA A 84 3.26 5.57 -12.11
C ALA A 84 4.56 4.85 -12.43
N VAL A 85 4.49 3.53 -12.64
CA VAL A 85 5.59 2.78 -13.21
C VAL A 85 5.79 3.49 -14.53
N VAL A 86 6.85 4.28 -14.59
CA VAL A 86 7.29 4.82 -15.86
C VAL A 86 7.66 3.54 -16.56
N ASP A 87 6.80 3.08 -17.48
CA ASP A 87 7.29 2.27 -18.57
C ASP A 87 8.32 3.19 -19.22
N ALA A 88 9.56 3.04 -18.75
CA ALA A 88 10.70 3.57 -19.43
C ALA A 88 10.70 2.77 -20.71
N GLY A 89 9.98 3.29 -21.71
CA GLY A 89 10.15 2.88 -23.08
C GLY A 89 11.64 2.67 -23.31
N PRO A 90 11.98 1.61 -24.08
CA PRO A 90 13.23 0.86 -23.97
C PRO A 90 14.37 1.73 -23.46
N ALA A 91 14.71 1.59 -22.17
CA ALA A 91 15.64 2.42 -21.41
C ALA A 91 16.34 3.47 -22.29
N GLU A 92 15.66 4.59 -22.55
CA GLU A 92 16.26 5.64 -23.37
C GLU A 92 17.58 6.01 -22.70
N ASP A 93 18.68 5.96 -23.46
CA ASP A 93 19.96 6.40 -22.96
C ASP A 93 19.79 7.82 -22.40
N LEU A 94 20.06 7.99 -21.10
CA LEU A 94 19.90 9.24 -20.37
C LEU A 94 20.98 10.27 -20.77
N ASP A 95 21.11 10.52 -22.06
CA ASP A 95 22.16 11.33 -22.68
C ASP A 95 21.85 12.83 -22.64
N ALA A 96 20.59 13.19 -22.39
CA ALA A 96 20.16 14.57 -22.23
C ALA A 96 20.72 15.18 -20.93
N ARG A 97 21.55 16.22 -21.04
CA ARG A 97 22.13 16.95 -19.90
C ARG A 97 21.48 18.32 -19.73
N ILE A 98 21.06 18.64 -18.50
CA ILE A 98 20.52 19.95 -18.13
C ILE A 98 21.36 20.53 -17.00
N THR A 99 21.85 21.77 -17.17
CA THR A 99 22.49 22.54 -16.09
C THR A 99 21.53 23.60 -15.59
N LEU A 100 21.08 23.46 -14.34
CA LEU A 100 20.14 24.40 -13.71
C LEU A 100 20.87 25.31 -12.73
N ARG A 101 20.60 26.62 -12.82
CA ARG A 101 20.99 27.59 -11.78
C ARG A 101 19.82 27.79 -10.85
N VAL A 102 20.02 27.51 -9.57
CA VAL A 102 19.01 27.65 -8.50
C VAL A 102 19.51 28.60 -7.43
N SER A 103 18.59 29.14 -6.62
CA SER A 103 18.98 29.88 -5.42
C SER A 103 19.62 28.94 -4.38
N PRO A 104 20.50 29.43 -3.49
CA PRO A 104 21.09 28.61 -2.44
C PRO A 104 20.05 27.95 -1.53
N THR A 105 19.00 28.69 -1.19
CA THR A 105 17.89 28.18 -0.36
C THR A 105 17.18 27.01 -1.03
N LEU A 106 16.94 27.09 -2.34
CA LEU A 106 16.27 26.01 -3.07
C LEU A 106 17.16 24.77 -3.15
N LYS A 107 18.48 24.94 -3.32
CA LYS A 107 19.43 23.82 -3.29
C LYS A 107 19.33 23.04 -1.97
N THR A 108 19.36 23.74 -0.83
CA THR A 108 19.25 23.09 0.49
C THR A 108 17.92 22.35 0.66
N LEU A 109 16.79 22.97 0.28
CA LEU A 109 15.48 22.32 0.36
C LEU A 109 15.39 21.04 -0.48
N ILE A 110 16.03 21.01 -1.65
CA ILE A 110 16.08 19.82 -2.50
C ILE A 110 16.94 18.72 -1.84
N GLU A 111 18.10 19.10 -1.28
CA GLU A 111 18.99 18.15 -0.60
C GLU A 111 18.30 17.48 0.60
N ASP A 112 17.63 18.27 1.46
CA ASP A 112 16.89 17.77 2.62
C ASP A 112 15.72 16.86 2.21
N ALA A 113 14.99 17.23 1.15
CA ALA A 113 13.86 16.44 0.66
C ALA A 113 14.31 15.12 0.03
N ALA A 114 15.47 15.10 -0.65
CA ALA A 114 16.06 13.89 -1.19
C ALA A 114 16.54 12.95 -0.07
N GLU A 115 17.18 13.49 0.97
CA GLU A 115 17.62 12.74 2.14
C GLU A 115 16.44 12.10 2.88
N THR A 116 15.37 12.88 3.13
CA THR A 116 14.14 12.39 3.78
C THR A 116 13.47 11.28 2.98
N ALA A 117 13.55 11.34 1.65
CA ALA A 117 13.02 10.32 0.74
C ALA A 117 13.97 9.11 0.55
N GLY A 118 15.18 9.13 1.12
CA GLY A 118 16.19 8.09 0.93
C GLY A 118 16.68 7.97 -0.52
N ALA A 119 16.58 9.04 -1.31
CA ALA A 119 16.91 9.06 -2.73
C ALA A 119 18.15 9.95 -3.00
N SER A 120 18.84 9.71 -4.12
CA SER A 120 19.85 10.67 -4.58
C SER A 120 19.18 11.98 -5.00
N VAL A 121 19.88 13.11 -4.85
CA VAL A 121 19.39 14.43 -5.28
C VAL A 121 18.92 14.40 -6.74
N ASN A 122 19.71 13.78 -7.63
CA ASN A 122 19.36 13.66 -9.04
C ASN A 122 18.09 12.82 -9.25
N GLY A 123 17.97 11.68 -8.57
CA GLY A 123 16.77 10.83 -8.68
C GLY A 123 15.52 11.53 -8.17
N TRP A 124 15.62 12.22 -7.03
CA TRP A 124 14.52 12.97 -6.45
C TRP A 124 14.06 14.12 -7.35
N VAL A 125 15.00 14.87 -7.94
CA VAL A 125 14.69 15.95 -8.88
C VAL A 125 14.03 15.41 -10.15
N LEU A 126 14.53 14.29 -10.69
CA LEU A 126 13.96 13.65 -11.87
C LEU A 126 12.51 13.22 -11.60
N ASP A 127 12.24 12.58 -10.47
CA ASP A 127 10.89 12.16 -10.08
C ASP A 127 9.94 13.36 -9.89
N ALA A 128 10.41 14.43 -9.24
CA ALA A 128 9.64 15.64 -9.05
C ALA A 128 9.26 16.32 -10.38
N LEU A 129 10.21 16.42 -11.31
CA LEU A 129 9.99 16.97 -12.65
C LEU A 129 9.06 16.07 -13.47
N ALA A 130 9.27 14.76 -13.46
CA ALA A 130 8.45 13.79 -14.18
C ALA A 130 6.99 13.80 -13.68
N LYS A 131 6.76 13.94 -12.37
CA LYS A 131 5.41 14.10 -11.79
C LYS A 131 4.70 15.37 -12.30
N ARG A 132 5.42 16.50 -12.40
CA ARG A 132 4.85 17.77 -12.86
C ARG A 132 4.64 17.81 -14.38
N ALA A 133 5.61 17.34 -15.17
CA ALA A 133 5.53 17.31 -16.62
C ALA A 133 4.34 16.45 -17.09
N ARG A 134 4.10 15.30 -16.45
CA ARG A 134 2.93 14.45 -16.73
C ARG A 134 1.60 15.11 -16.39
N LYS A 135 1.54 15.92 -15.32
CA LYS A 135 0.31 16.65 -14.93
C LYS A 135 -0.11 17.71 -15.96
N VAL A 136 0.83 18.25 -16.74
CA VAL A 136 0.57 19.24 -17.80
C VAL A 136 -0.02 18.59 -19.07
N ALA A 137 0.15 17.28 -19.26
CA ALA A 137 -0.51 16.53 -20.32
C ALA A 137 -1.82 15.89 -19.79
N PRO A 138 -2.90 16.69 -19.76
CA PRO A 138 -3.95 16.47 -20.75
C PRO A 138 -4.50 17.80 -21.30
N GLY A 139 -4.23 18.07 -22.58
CA GLY A 139 -5.04 18.97 -23.42
C GLY A 139 -5.02 20.47 -23.11
N GLN A 140 -3.88 21.16 -23.17
CA GLN A 140 -3.88 22.57 -23.60
C GLN A 140 -2.49 23.01 -24.05
N GLY A 141 -2.35 23.31 -25.35
CA GLY A 141 -1.18 23.95 -25.90
C GLY A 141 -1.10 25.41 -25.44
N PHE A 142 0.03 25.80 -24.86
CA PHE A 142 0.34 27.20 -24.64
C PHE A 142 1.37 27.62 -25.70
N SER A 143 0.89 28.16 -26.82
CA SER A 143 1.75 28.84 -27.80
C SER A 143 2.03 30.25 -27.29
N VAL A 144 3.25 30.51 -26.83
CA VAL A 144 3.73 31.88 -26.65
C VAL A 144 4.45 32.28 -27.92
N THR A 145 3.74 32.96 -28.81
CA THR A 145 4.38 33.76 -29.86
C THR A 145 4.77 35.08 -29.22
N HIS A 146 6.04 35.25 -28.84
CA HIS A 146 6.62 36.59 -28.79
C HIS A 146 7.35 36.82 -30.10
N SER A 147 6.81 37.73 -30.91
CA SER A 147 7.50 38.34 -32.02
C SER A 147 8.73 39.07 -31.49
N PHE A 148 9.91 38.68 -31.98
CA PHE A 148 11.10 39.50 -31.88
C PHE A 148 10.94 40.69 -32.85
N ASP A 149 10.89 41.90 -32.32
CA ASP A 149 11.23 43.10 -33.10
C ASP A 149 12.72 43.42 -32.86
N LEU A 150 13.41 43.71 -33.96
CA LEU A 150 14.83 44.10 -34.07
C LEU A 150 15.09 45.51 -33.54
#